data_AF-A0A7R9F3G1-F1
#
_entry.id   AF-A0A7R9F3G1-F1
#
_cell.length_a   1.000
_cell.length_b   1.000
_cell.length_c   1.000
_cell.angle_alpha   90.00
_cell.angle_beta   90.00
_cell.angle_gamma   90.00
#
_symmetry.space_group_name_H-M   'P 1'
#
loop_
_entity.id
_entity.type
_entity.pdbx_description
1 polymer ?
#
loop_
_entity_poly.entity_id
_entity_poly.type
_entity_poly.pdbx_seq_one_letter_code
_entity_poly.pdbx_strand_id
1 'polypeptide(L)'
;MIERLRELNNEAALLRAKANVDRYFPVVGVLEQLNETLAVLENKLPYFFKGVQSLYFRELLEPHKNRNRKRPQIVQADVRKIVESSLHKEYDFYYWLQARLLLQYRSERTLPTPTVPKYLKPDMSFGAYNFL
;
A
#
# COMPACT_ATOMS: atom_id res chain seq x y z
N MET A 1 -9.40 -29.65 7.40
CA MET A 1 -8.40 -28.70 7.95
C MET A 1 -8.30 -27.42 7.10
N ILE A 2 -9.45 -26.77 6.78
CA ILE A 2 -9.50 -25.52 5.99
C ILE A 2 -10.21 -24.39 6.77
N GLU A 3 -11.00 -24.69 7.80
CA GLU A 3 -11.82 -23.70 8.52
C GLU A 3 -11.05 -22.67 9.36
N ARG A 4 -9.81 -22.96 9.77
CA ARG A 4 -9.04 -22.08 10.68
C ARG A 4 -8.53 -20.77 10.06
N LEU A 5 -8.70 -20.55 8.75
CA LEU A 5 -8.24 -19.32 8.08
C LEU A 5 -9.20 -18.14 8.26
N ARG A 6 -10.44 -18.39 8.68
CA ARG A 6 -11.48 -17.35 8.87
C ARG A 6 -11.61 -16.89 10.31
N GLU A 7 -10.89 -17.53 11.23
CA GLU A 7 -10.87 -17.16 12.63
C GLU A 7 -10.06 -15.89 12.84
N LEU A 8 -10.67 -14.90 13.50
CA LEU A 8 -10.00 -13.65 13.88
C LEU A 8 -8.83 -13.97 14.83
N ASN A 9 -7.74 -13.21 14.69
CA ASN A 9 -6.57 -13.36 15.54
C ASN A 9 -6.01 -14.80 15.61
N ASN A 10 -6.12 -15.59 14.54
CA ASN A 10 -5.45 -16.88 14.46
C ASN A 10 -4.00 -16.73 13.95
N GLU A 11 -3.03 -17.18 14.74
CA GLU A 11 -1.60 -17.07 14.40
C GLU A 11 -1.19 -17.95 13.22
N ALA A 12 -1.70 -19.19 13.16
CA ALA A 12 -1.41 -20.09 12.06
C ALA A 12 -1.98 -19.55 10.74
N ALA A 13 -3.13 -18.86 10.79
CA ALA A 13 -3.71 -18.17 9.65
C ALA A 13 -2.82 -17.00 9.19
N LEU A 14 -2.33 -16.17 10.12
CA LEU A 14 -1.41 -15.06 9.82
C LEU A 14 -0.13 -15.54 9.14
N LEU A 15 0.54 -16.55 9.71
CA LEU A 15 1.78 -17.10 9.14
C LEU A 15 1.55 -17.69 7.76
N ARG A 16 0.44 -18.41 7.57
CA ARG A 16 0.06 -18.95 6.27
C ARG A 16 -0.24 -17.86 5.25
N ALA A 17 -0.87 -16.76 5.65
CA ALA A 17 -1.12 -15.62 4.79
C ALA A 17 0.20 -14.98 4.33
N LYS A 18 1.14 -14.73 5.25
CA LYS A 18 2.49 -14.22 4.92
C LYS A 18 3.23 -15.15 3.96
N ALA A 19 3.25 -16.45 4.24
CA ALA A 19 3.90 -17.44 3.37
C ALA A 19 3.27 -17.50 1.97
N ASN A 20 1.94 -17.37 1.87
CA ASN A 20 1.25 -17.33 0.58
C ASN A 20 1.61 -16.06 -0.22
N VAL A 21 1.65 -14.90 0.45
CA VAL A 21 2.08 -13.64 -0.17
C VAL A 21 3.49 -13.78 -0.73
N ASP A 22 4.42 -14.28 0.07
CA ASP A 22 5.81 -14.42 -0.37
C ASP A 22 5.98 -15.40 -1.52
N ARG A 23 5.21 -16.49 -1.54
CA ARG A 23 5.32 -17.53 -2.56
C ARG A 23 4.66 -17.18 -3.90
N TYR A 24 3.49 -16.53 -3.85
CA TYR A 24 2.63 -16.40 -5.03
C TYR A 24 2.46 -14.97 -5.53
N PHE A 25 2.78 -13.95 -4.72
CA PHE A 25 2.52 -12.56 -5.06
C PHE A 25 3.85 -11.78 -5.17
N PRO A 26 4.34 -11.54 -6.40
CA PRO A 26 5.62 -10.86 -6.61
C PRO A 26 5.59 -9.42 -6.05
N VAL A 27 4.45 -8.74 -6.18
CA VAL A 27 4.20 -7.39 -5.65
C VAL A 27 2.84 -7.37 -4.98
N VAL A 28 2.74 -6.74 -3.81
CA VAL A 28 1.48 -6.42 -3.14
C VAL A 28 1.50 -4.94 -2.80
N GLY A 29 0.54 -4.20 -3.34
CA GLY A 29 0.41 -2.75 -3.18
C GLY A 29 -0.43 -2.34 -1.98
N VAL A 30 -0.23 -1.10 -1.54
CA VAL A 30 -1.01 -0.44 -0.48
C VAL A 30 -1.52 0.90 -1.02
N LEU A 31 -2.81 1.20 -0.81
CA LEU A 31 -3.45 2.40 -1.39
C LEU A 31 -2.88 3.70 -0.81
N GLU A 32 -2.50 3.67 0.46
CA GLU A 32 -1.85 4.75 1.18
C GLU A 32 -0.45 5.07 0.64
N GLN A 33 0.17 4.12 -0.07
CA GLN A 33 1.49 4.23 -0.72
C GLN A 33 1.37 3.87 -2.21
N LEU A 34 0.43 4.51 -2.91
CA LEU A 34 0.15 4.20 -4.30
C LEU A 34 1.33 4.53 -5.22
N ASN A 35 2.09 5.59 -4.92
CA ASN A 35 3.23 6.01 -5.73
C ASN A 35 4.34 4.95 -5.74
N GLU A 36 4.64 4.41 -4.55
CA GLU A 36 5.58 3.33 -4.32
C GLU A 36 5.08 2.04 -4.97
N THR A 37 3.78 1.74 -4.82
CA THR A 37 3.14 0.59 -5.45
C THR A 37 3.32 0.62 -6.98
N LEU A 38 3.02 1.75 -7.61
CA LEU A 38 3.16 1.90 -9.06
C LEU A 38 4.62 1.79 -9.50
N ALA A 39 5.56 2.33 -8.71
CA ALA A 39 6.99 2.22 -9.00
C ALA A 39 7.46 0.76 -9.01
N VAL A 40 7.11 0.00 -7.97
CA VAL A 40 7.50 -1.40 -7.83
C VAL A 40 6.85 -2.24 -8.92
N LEU A 41 5.59 -1.97 -9.27
CA LEU A 41 4.91 -2.66 -10.37
C LEU A 41 5.58 -2.38 -11.72
N GLU A 42 5.91 -1.12 -12.01
CA GLU A 42 6.57 -0.72 -13.25
C GLU A 42 7.93 -1.40 -13.42
N ASN A 43 8.71 -1.53 -12.34
CA ASN A 43 10.01 -2.19 -12.36
C ASN A 43 9.93 -3.72 -12.42
N LYS A 44 9.04 -4.34 -11.64
CA LYS A 44 8.93 -5.81 -11.54
C LYS A 44 8.18 -6.43 -12.71
N LEU A 45 7.22 -5.69 -13.29
CA LEU A 45 6.34 -6.16 -14.36
C LEU A 45 6.31 -5.15 -15.53
N PRO A 46 7.47 -4.80 -16.11
CA PRO A 46 7.56 -3.72 -17.10
C PRO A 46 6.78 -4.02 -18.38
N TYR A 47 6.57 -5.30 -18.73
CA TYR A 47 5.78 -5.67 -19.91
C TYR A 47 4.34 -5.12 -19.85
N PHE A 48 3.75 -5.04 -18.65
CA PHE A 48 2.38 -4.55 -18.46
C PHE A 48 2.31 -3.13 -17.91
N PHE A 49 3.28 -2.74 -17.08
CA PHE A 49 3.20 -1.52 -16.26
C PHE A 49 4.20 -0.42 -16.66
N LYS A 50 4.92 -0.57 -17.78
CA LYS A 50 5.80 0.48 -18.27
C LYS A 50 5.03 1.78 -18.54
N GLY A 51 5.49 2.87 -17.95
CA GLY A 51 4.88 4.19 -18.03
C GLY A 51 3.67 4.41 -17.13
N VAL A 52 3.29 3.45 -16.27
CA VAL A 52 2.06 3.54 -15.46
C VAL A 52 2.08 4.74 -14.52
N GLN A 53 3.25 5.10 -13.97
CA GLN A 53 3.36 6.28 -13.13
C GLN A 53 3.00 7.55 -13.91
N SER A 54 3.57 7.69 -15.11
CA SER A 54 3.30 8.85 -15.96
C SER A 54 1.84 8.94 -16.39
N LEU A 55 1.22 7.81 -16.72
CA LEU A 55 -0.20 7.72 -17.06
C LEU A 55 -1.06 8.13 -15.87
N TYR A 56 -0.77 7.59 -14.68
CA TYR A 56 -1.53 7.88 -13.47
C TYR A 56 -1.50 9.37 -13.12
N PHE A 57 -0.31 9.99 -13.10
CA PHE A 57 -0.16 11.39 -12.70
C PHE A 57 -0.53 12.41 -13.80
N ARG A 58 -0.66 12.00 -15.06
CA ARG A 58 -1.01 12.93 -16.15
C ARG A 58 -2.46 12.85 -16.56
N GLU A 59 -3.02 11.65 -16.58
CA GLU A 59 -4.30 11.38 -17.25
C GLU A 59 -5.37 10.89 -16.28
N LEU A 60 -4.99 10.24 -15.17
CA LEU A 60 -5.93 9.58 -14.26
C LEU A 60 -6.04 10.23 -12.87
N LEU A 61 -5.29 11.31 -12.63
CA LEU A 61 -5.37 12.15 -11.42
C LEU A 61 -6.68 12.92 -11.28
N GLU A 62 -7.66 12.72 -12.19
CA GLU A 62 -9.04 13.09 -11.89
C GLU A 62 -9.37 12.57 -10.49
N PRO A 63 -10.03 13.37 -9.63
CA PRO A 63 -10.18 13.04 -8.23
C PRO A 63 -11.07 11.80 -8.12
N HIS A 64 -10.44 10.61 -8.15
CA HIS A 64 -11.01 9.33 -7.81
C HIS A 64 -11.34 9.40 -6.33
N LYS A 65 -12.44 10.09 -6.02
CA LYS A 65 -13.02 10.11 -4.71
C LYS A 65 -13.57 8.72 -4.51
N ASN A 66 -12.78 7.87 -3.84
CA ASN A 66 -13.31 6.75 -3.08
C ASN A 66 -14.23 7.35 -1.99
N ARG A 67 -15.41 7.79 -2.42
CA ARG A 67 -16.32 8.64 -1.65
C ARG A 67 -17.31 7.73 -0.97
N ASN A 68 -16.92 7.22 0.19
CA ASN A 68 -17.90 6.62 1.07
C ASN A 68 -18.74 7.74 1.71
N ARG A 69 -19.88 8.10 1.09
CA ARG A 69 -20.81 9.13 1.59
C ARG A 69 -21.36 8.81 2.99
N LYS A 70 -21.33 7.54 3.40
CA LYS A 70 -21.80 7.08 4.72
C LYS A 70 -20.66 6.91 5.73
N ARG A 71 -19.42 7.31 5.39
CA ARG A 71 -18.30 7.21 6.32
C ARG A 71 -18.52 8.19 7.47
N PRO A 72 -18.58 7.73 8.73
CA PRO A 72 -18.56 8.65 9.86
C PRO A 72 -17.25 9.44 9.82
N GLN A 73 -17.34 10.78 9.89
CA GLN A 73 -16.18 11.67 9.79
C GLN A 73 -15.26 11.56 11.02
N ILE A 74 -15.82 11.13 12.16
CA ILE A 74 -15.11 10.97 13.42
C ILE A 74 -15.49 9.60 13.96
N VAL A 75 -14.50 8.72 14.12
CA VAL A 75 -14.65 7.47 14.88
C VAL A 75 -14.19 7.77 16.30
N GLN A 76 -15.01 7.45 17.30
CA GLN A 76 -14.64 7.64 18.70
C GLN A 76 -13.37 6.84 19.03
N ALA A 77 -12.46 7.43 19.81
CA ALA A 77 -11.17 6.83 20.13
C ALA A 77 -11.32 5.45 20.80
N ASP A 78 -12.35 5.27 21.63
CA ASP A 78 -12.61 4.00 22.32
C ASP A 78 -13.07 2.91 21.35
N VAL A 79 -13.93 3.25 20.38
CA VAL A 79 -14.34 2.34 19.31
C VAL A 79 -13.15 1.92 18.47
N ARG A 80 -12.24 2.87 18.16
CA ARG A 80 -11.01 2.57 17.43
C ARG A 80 -10.11 1.61 18.19
N LYS A 81 -9.91 1.82 19.49
CA LYS A 81 -9.11 0.93 20.34
C LYS A 81 -9.67 -0.49 20.39
N ILE A 82 -11.00 -0.64 20.51
CA ILE A 82 -11.66 -1.96 20.51
C ILE A 82 -11.41 -2.70 19.19
N VAL A 83 -11.51 -1.99 18.06
CA VAL A 83 -11.25 -2.57 16.73
C VAL A 83 -9.77 -2.93 16.59
N GLU A 84 -8.86 -2.05 17.00
CA GLU A 84 -7.41 -2.30 16.96
C GLU A 84 -7.02 -3.52 17.81
N SER A 85 -7.58 -3.69 19.01
CA SER A 85 -7.32 -4.88 19.83
C SER A 85 -7.91 -6.15 19.23
N SER A 86 -9.12 -6.04 18.64
CA SER A 86 -9.83 -7.19 18.09
C SER A 86 -9.27 -7.64 16.73
N LEU A 87 -8.52 -6.80 16.03
CA LEU A 87 -7.95 -7.07 14.72
C LEU A 87 -6.43 -6.94 14.69
N HIS A 88 -5.76 -7.17 15.83
CA HIS A 88 -4.32 -6.92 15.94
C HIS A 88 -3.50 -7.74 14.93
N LYS A 89 -3.91 -8.98 14.61
CA LYS A 89 -3.18 -9.80 13.61
C LYS A 89 -3.38 -9.31 12.18
N GLU A 90 -4.53 -8.73 11.88
CA GLU A 90 -4.82 -8.09 10.61
C GLU A 90 -3.99 -6.82 10.45
N TYR A 91 -3.83 -6.04 11.53
CA TYR A 91 -2.89 -4.91 11.57
C TYR A 91 -1.45 -5.40 11.37
N ASP A 92 -1.01 -6.46 12.06
CA ASP A 92 0.32 -7.04 11.88
C ASP A 92 0.57 -7.49 10.43
N PHE A 93 -0.45 -8.06 9.79
CA PHE A 93 -0.37 -8.44 8.39
C PHE A 93 -0.25 -7.22 7.47
N TYR A 94 -1.07 -6.19 7.70
CA TYR A 94 -1.04 -4.94 6.95
C TYR A 94 0.33 -4.24 7.05
N TYR A 95 0.85 -4.06 8.26
CA TYR A 95 2.15 -3.40 8.46
C TYR A 95 3.30 -4.22 7.88
N TRP A 96 3.21 -5.56 7.94
CA TRP A 96 4.17 -6.43 7.29
C TRP A 96 4.16 -6.27 5.76
N LEU A 97 2.97 -6.16 5.13
CA LEU A 97 2.85 -5.89 3.70
C LEU A 97 3.44 -4.52 3.33
N GLN A 98 3.13 -3.50 4.12
CA GLN A 98 3.64 -2.15 3.92
C GLN A 98 5.18 -2.12 4.00
N ALA A 99 5.76 -2.77 5.03
CA ALA A 99 7.21 -2.88 5.18
C ALA A 99 7.85 -3.62 3.99
N ARG A 100 7.25 -4.73 3.54
CA ARG A 100 7.69 -5.50 2.37
C ARG A 100 7.70 -4.63 1.10
N LEU A 101 6.64 -3.86 0.86
CA LEU A 101 6.56 -2.94 -0.28
C LEU A 101 7.66 -1.87 -0.23
N LEU A 102 7.86 -1.23 0.93
CA LEU A 102 8.89 -0.21 1.08
C LEU A 102 10.31 -0.76 0.91
N LEU A 103 10.57 -2.00 1.34
CA LEU A 103 11.84 -2.67 1.10
C LEU A 103 12.06 -2.94 -0.38
N GLN A 104 11.05 -3.45 -1.10
CA GLN A 104 11.11 -3.65 -2.55
C GLN A 104 11.41 -2.33 -3.26
N TYR A 105 10.67 -1.28 -2.93
CA TYR A 105 10.85 0.04 -3.50
C TYR A 105 12.26 0.62 -3.27
N ARG A 106 12.81 0.46 -2.06
CA ARG A 106 14.18 0.89 -1.75
C ARG A 106 15.23 0.10 -2.53
N SER A 107 15.04 -1.21 -2.67
CA SER A 107 15.97 -2.08 -3.39
C SER A 107 16.07 -1.75 -4.88
N GLU A 108 15.00 -1.22 -5.47
CA GLU A 108 14.93 -0.92 -6.90
C GLU A 108 15.40 0.51 -7.23
N ARG A 109 15.43 1.42 -6.25
CA ARG A 109 15.92 2.80 -6.41
C ARG A 109 17.43 2.91 -6.67
N THR A 110 18.20 1.84 -6.48
CA THR A 110 19.65 1.81 -6.73
C THR A 110 20.01 1.53 -8.20
N LEU A 111 19.03 1.21 -9.05
CA LEU A 111 19.21 1.11 -10.50
C LEU A 111 18.97 2.48 -11.15
N PRO A 112 19.72 2.85 -12.22
CA PRO A 112 19.56 4.13 -12.87
C PRO A 112 18.11 4.29 -13.34
N THR A 113 17.42 5.29 -12.79
CA THR A 113 16.04 5.59 -13.12
C THR A 113 15.89 5.85 -14.62
N PRO A 114 14.88 5.29 -15.29
CA PRO A 114 14.42 5.84 -16.56
C PRO A 114 14.01 7.28 -16.27
N THR A 115 14.66 8.21 -16.95
CA THR A 115 14.49 9.66 -16.79
C THR A 115 13.02 10.05 -16.79
N VAL A 116 12.54 10.50 -15.63
CA VAL A 116 11.29 11.27 -15.54
C VAL A 116 11.53 12.58 -16.30
N PRO A 117 10.74 12.94 -17.33
CA PRO A 117 10.91 14.19 -18.05
C PRO A 117 10.86 15.37 -17.07
N LYS A 118 11.78 16.33 -17.25
CA LYS A 118 12.02 17.54 -16.42
C LYS A 118 10.84 18.52 -16.27
N TYR A 119 9.61 18.10 -16.57
CA TYR A 119 8.39 18.88 -16.41
C TYR A 119 7.57 18.37 -15.22
N LEU A 120 8.16 18.40 -14.03
CA LEU A 120 7.42 18.38 -12.77
C LEU A 120 7.90 19.60 -12.00
N LYS A 121 7.00 20.55 -11.72
CA LYS A 121 7.38 21.84 -11.14
C LYS A 121 7.99 21.65 -9.74
N PRO A 122 8.92 22.53 -9.30
CA PRO A 122 9.68 22.36 -8.05
C PRO A 122 8.91 22.72 -6.77
N ASP A 123 7.61 22.95 -6.82
CA ASP A 123 6.81 23.48 -5.72
C ASP A 123 5.72 22.50 -5.23
N MET A 124 6.14 21.29 -4.86
CA MET A 124 5.42 20.55 -3.83
C MET A 124 6.37 20.30 -2.66
N SER A 125 6.65 21.40 -1.94
CA SER A 125 7.07 21.32 -0.55
C SER A 125 6.00 20.53 0.20
N PHE A 126 6.36 19.33 0.64
CA PHE A 126 5.58 18.51 1.55
C PHE A 126 5.40 19.28 2.87
N GLY A 127 4.32 20.05 2.95
CA GLY A 127 3.80 20.60 4.17
C GLY A 127 3.29 19.47 5.06
N ALA A 128 4.11 19.09 6.02
CA ALA A 128 3.79 18.46 7.29
C ALA A 128 2.33 18.01 7.49
N TYR A 129 2.07 16.71 7.30
CA TYR A 129 0.99 16.06 8.03
C TYR A 129 1.51 15.69 9.42
N ASN A 130 1.38 16.65 10.35
CA ASN A 130 1.46 16.37 11.78
C ASN A 130 0.27 15.49 12.15
N PHE A 131 0.57 14.32 12.70
CA PHE A 131 -0.40 13.55 13.47
C PHE A 131 -0.65 14.28 14.80
N LEU A 132 -1.83 14.89 14.92
CA LEU A 132 -2.54 15.11 16.19
C LEU A 132 -4.02 14.81 15.94
#